data_AF-A0A2A7MRB9-F1
#
_entry.id   AF-A0A2A7MRB9-F1
#
_cell.length_a   1.000
_cell.length_b   1.000
_cell.length_c   1.000
_cell.angle_alpha   90.00
_cell.angle_beta   90.00
_cell.angle_gamma   90.00
#
_symmetry.space_group_name_H-M   'P 1'
#
loop_
_entity.id
_entity.type
_entity.pdbx_description
1 polymer ?
#
loop_
_entity_poly.entity_id
_entity_poly.type
_entity_poly.pdbx_seq_one_letter_code
_entity_poly.pdbx_strand_id
1 'polypeptide(L)'
;MIVTDDAEMKPRTRPRSDSSAEEALAVDTYIVEDRGRWAVDIVVVFADGVVRKRIDTHPTKRHAEISAGLIKRAAERDLRGPLNG
;
A
#
# COMPACT_ATOMS: atom_id res chain seq x y z
N MET A 1 -17.25 35.71 -1.53
CA MET A 1 -17.76 34.42 -2.07
C MET A 1 -16.55 33.53 -2.25
N ILE A 2 -16.22 32.70 -1.25
CA ILE A 2 -15.09 31.76 -1.36
C ILE A 2 -15.66 30.49 -1.97
N VAL A 3 -15.18 30.17 -3.16
CA VAL A 3 -15.48 28.93 -3.88
C VAL A 3 -14.80 27.78 -3.14
N THR A 4 -15.59 26.77 -2.83
CA THR A 4 -15.23 25.51 -2.16
C THR A 4 -14.09 24.78 -2.88
N ASP A 5 -13.08 24.35 -2.12
CA ASP A 5 -12.23 23.22 -2.52
C ASP A 5 -12.83 21.98 -1.84
N ASP A 6 -13.75 21.33 -2.55
CA ASP A 6 -14.26 20.02 -2.19
C ASP A 6 -13.09 19.05 -2.38
N ALA A 7 -12.36 18.78 -1.31
CA ALA A 7 -11.34 17.75 -1.29
C ALA A 7 -12.00 16.43 -1.68
N GLU A 8 -11.90 16.05 -2.95
CA GLU A 8 -12.41 14.80 -3.48
C GLU A 8 -11.89 13.67 -2.60
N MET A 9 -12.76 13.18 -1.73
CA MET A 9 -12.49 12.07 -0.84
C MET A 9 -12.39 10.85 -1.75
N LYS A 10 -11.20 10.59 -2.27
CA LYS A 10 -10.92 9.48 -3.19
C LYS A 10 -11.60 8.24 -2.59
N PRO A 11 -12.53 7.60 -3.33
CA PRO A 11 -13.24 6.46 -2.81
C PRO A 11 -12.22 5.46 -2.31
N ARG A 12 -12.39 4.98 -1.07
CA ARG A 12 -11.49 3.98 -0.49
C ARG A 12 -11.35 2.86 -1.50
N THR A 13 -10.11 2.54 -1.87
CA THR A 13 -9.81 1.44 -2.78
C THR A 13 -10.50 0.19 -2.23
N ARG A 14 -11.57 -0.26 -2.90
CA ARG A 14 -12.26 -1.49 -2.55
C ARG A 14 -11.59 -2.64 -3.31
N PRO A 15 -11.40 -3.81 -2.68
CA PRO A 15 -11.03 -5.02 -3.40
C PRO A 15 -12.02 -5.27 -4.55
N ARG A 16 -11.53 -5.65 -5.73
CA ARG A 16 -12.37 -6.01 -6.87
C ARG A 16 -12.95 -7.40 -6.63
N SER A 17 -14.24 -7.60 -6.92
CA SER A 17 -14.98 -8.85 -6.71
C SER A 17 -14.39 -10.08 -7.42
N ASP A 18 -13.64 -9.86 -8.51
CA ASP A 18 -13.11 -10.92 -9.37
C ASP A 18 -11.62 -11.22 -9.10
N SER A 19 -11.02 -10.58 -8.09
CA SER A 19 -9.65 -10.87 -7.70
C SER A 19 -9.65 -12.14 -6.84
N SER A 20 -8.71 -13.07 -7.05
CA SER A 20 -8.41 -14.18 -6.11
C SER A 20 -7.83 -13.70 -4.77
N ALA A 21 -8.12 -12.44 -4.40
CA ALA A 21 -7.83 -11.81 -3.13
C ALA A 21 -8.76 -12.31 -2.01
N GLU A 22 -9.22 -13.56 -2.08
CA GLU A 22 -10.15 -14.12 -1.09
C GLU A 22 -9.49 -14.25 0.29
N GLU A 23 -8.17 -14.35 0.39
CA GLU A 23 -7.45 -14.14 1.66
C GLU A 23 -5.98 -13.80 1.42
N ALA A 24 -5.60 -12.54 1.63
CA ALA A 24 -4.19 -12.18 1.69
C ALA A 24 -3.61 -12.71 3.01
N LEU A 25 -2.56 -13.53 2.93
CA LEU A 25 -1.95 -14.22 4.07
C LEU A 25 -0.89 -13.37 4.76
N ALA A 26 -0.15 -12.58 3.98
CA ALA A 26 0.90 -11.72 4.48
C ALA A 26 1.11 -10.51 3.57
N VAL A 27 1.65 -9.44 4.15
CA VAL A 27 2.09 -8.25 3.42
C VAL A 27 3.47 -7.84 3.93
N ASP A 28 4.34 -7.46 3.00
CA ASP A 28 5.62 -6.84 3.33
C ASP A 28 5.92 -5.67 2.39
N THR A 29 6.89 -4.84 2.79
CA THR A 29 7.36 -3.70 2.00
C THR A 29 8.87 -3.76 1.84
N TYR A 30 9.33 -3.56 0.60
CA TYR A 30 10.73 -3.55 0.25
C TYR A 30 11.15 -2.18 -0.24
N ILE A 31 12.35 -1.76 0.16
CA ILE A 31 12.97 -0.53 -0.30
C ILE A 31 14.14 -0.93 -1.17
N VAL A 32 14.08 -0.52 -2.44
CA VAL A 32 15.11 -0.83 -3.43
C VAL A 32 15.66 0.46 -4.01
N GLU A 33 16.96 0.51 -4.23
CA GLU A 33 17.55 1.59 -5.02
C GLU A 33 17.14 1.42 -6.49
N ASP A 34 16.68 2.50 -7.11
CA ASP A 34 16.24 2.53 -8.49
C ASP A 34 16.66 3.86 -9.13
N ARG A 35 17.66 3.81 -10.02
CA ARG A 35 18.15 4.96 -10.79
C ARG A 35 18.48 6.20 -9.92
N GLY A 36 19.17 6.00 -8.80
CA GLY A 36 19.53 7.06 -7.86
C GLY A 36 18.35 7.58 -7.00
N ARG A 37 17.20 6.91 -7.06
CA ARG A 37 16.05 7.12 -6.18
C ARG A 37 15.80 5.86 -5.35
N TRP A 38 14.86 5.95 -4.42
CA TRP A 38 14.50 4.86 -3.51
C TRP A 38 13.06 4.45 -3.75
N ALA A 39 12.86 3.32 -4.40
CA ALA A 39 11.53 2.79 -4.67
C ALA A 39 11.01 1.97 -3.50
N VAL A 40 9.71 2.11 -3.23
CA VAL A 40 8.97 1.28 -2.28
C VAL A 40 8.10 0.32 -3.08
N ASP A 41 8.35 -0.97 -2.89
CA ASP A 41 7.52 -2.04 -3.43
C ASP A 41 6.71 -2.68 -2.29
N ILE A 42 5.44 -2.96 -2.53
CA ILE A 42 4.62 -3.81 -1.65
C ILE A 42 4.60 -5.24 -2.21
N VAL A 43 4.70 -6.22 -1.33
CA VAL A 43 4.54 -7.63 -1.65
C VAL A 43 3.37 -8.17 -0.85
N VAL A 44 2.40 -8.76 -1.53
CA VAL A 44 1.25 -9.42 -0.92
C VAL A 44 1.30 -10.90 -1.26
N VAL A 45 1.21 -11.74 -0.24
CA VAL A 45 1.20 -13.20 -0.36
C VAL A 45 -0.24 -13.68 -0.26
N PHE A 46 -0.66 -14.47 -1.22
CA PHE A 46 -1.93 -15.17 -1.28
C PHE A 46 -1.68 -16.69 -1.24
N ALA A 47 -2.74 -17.49 -1.09
CA ALA A 47 -2.61 -18.94 -1.15
C ALA A 47 -2.19 -19.46 -2.54
N ASP A 48 -2.52 -18.73 -3.60
CA ASP A 48 -2.29 -19.08 -5.01
C ASP A 48 -1.05 -18.40 -5.61
N GLY A 49 -0.42 -17.46 -4.90
CA GLY A 49 0.75 -16.78 -5.43
C GLY A 49 1.20 -15.56 -4.64
N VAL A 50 2.17 -14.85 -5.24
CA VAL A 50 2.78 -13.65 -4.66
C VAL A 50 2.70 -12.52 -5.67
N VAL A 51 2.16 -11.37 -5.24
CA VAL A 51 2.09 -10.15 -6.06
C VAL A 51 3.08 -9.13 -5.51
N ARG A 52 3.99 -8.65 -6.37
CA ARG A 52 4.87 -7.53 -6.07
C ARG A 52 4.49 -6.33 -6.92
N LYS A 53 4.27 -5.17 -6.30
CA LYS A 53 3.93 -3.94 -6.99
C LYS A 53 4.73 -2.76 -6.45
N ARG A 54 5.24 -1.94 -7.35
CA ARG A 54 5.82 -0.64 -7.00
C ARG A 54 4.73 0.35 -6.62
N ILE A 55 4.88 0.96 -5.44
CA ILE A 55 3.95 1.97 -4.94
C ILE A 55 4.42 3.37 -5.34
N ASP A 56 5.67 3.73 -5.00
CA ASP A 56 6.22 5.04 -5.31
C ASP A 56 7.76 5.02 -5.24
N THR A 57 8.38 6.16 -5.56
CA THR A 57 9.83 6.39 -5.53
C THR A 57 10.13 7.71 -4.82
N HIS A 58 11.12 7.69 -3.93
CA HIS A 58 11.48 8.82 -3.09
C HIS A 58 12.93 9.28 -3.34
N PRO A 59 13.26 10.57 -3.11
CA PRO A 59 14.59 11.10 -3.36
C PRO A 59 15.64 10.60 -2.36
N THR A 60 15.23 10.18 -1.15
CA THR A 60 16.15 9.68 -0.11
C THR A 60 15.64 8.40 0.51
N LYS A 61 16.56 7.56 0.99
CA LYS A 61 16.25 6.29 1.67
C LYS A 61 15.33 6.51 2.86
N ARG A 62 15.61 7.54 3.66
CA ARG A 62 14.83 7.88 4.86
C ARG A 62 13.36 8.17 4.54
N HIS A 63 13.07 8.87 3.45
CA HIS A 63 11.67 9.09 3.04
C HIS A 63 10.99 7.79 2.60
N ALA A 64 11.71 6.93 1.88
CA ALA A 64 11.20 5.61 1.50
C ALA A 64 10.93 4.72 2.73
N GLU A 65 11.79 4.76 3.75
CA GLU A 65 11.62 4.01 5.01
C GLU A 65 10.37 4.44 5.78
N ILE A 66 10.15 5.75 5.90
CA ILE A 66 8.94 6.29 6.54
C ILE A 66 7.69 5.86 5.77
N SER A 67 7.69 6.04 4.45
CA SER A 67 6.59 5.67 3.56
C SER A 67 6.27 4.17 3.66
N ALA A 68 7.29 3.32 3.51
CA ALA A 68 7.16 1.86 3.62
C ALA A 68 6.58 1.43 4.97
N GLY A 69 7.04 2.02 6.07
CA GLY A 69 6.52 1.72 7.40
C GLY A 69 5.05 2.08 7.57
N LEU A 70 4.60 3.20 7.00
CA LEU A 70 3.19 3.59 7.01
C LEU A 70 2.33 2.66 6.16
N ILE A 71 2.78 2.32 4.95
CA ILE A 71 2.10 1.40 4.04
C ILE A 71 1.96 0.02 4.68
N LYS A 72 3.05 -0.52 5.24
CA LYS A 72 3.05 -1.84 5.89
C LYS A 72 2.03 -1.89 7.03
N ARG A 73 2.05 -0.91 7.93
CA ARG A 73 1.09 -0.85 9.05
C ARG A 73 -0.35 -0.75 8.61
N ALA A 74 -0.63 0.05 7.57
CA ALA A 74 -1.98 0.18 7.02
C ALA A 74 -2.45 -1.15 6.42
N ALA A 75 -1.61 -1.77 5.59
CA ALA A 75 -1.94 -3.04 4.95
C ALA A 75 -2.10 -4.19 5.96
N GLU A 76 -1.22 -4.30 6.95
CA GLU A 76 -1.34 -5.29 8.04
C GLU A 76 -2.64 -5.14 8.84
N ARG A 77 -3.11 -3.89 9.00
CA ARG A 77 -4.41 -3.62 9.63
C ARG A 77 -5.55 -4.12 8.77
N ASP A 78 -5.48 -3.90 7.46
CA ASP A 78 -6.51 -4.37 6.53
C ASP A 78 -6.51 -5.91 6.44
N LEU A 79 -5.36 -6.58 6.58
CA LEU A 79 -5.28 -8.05 6.66
C LEU A 79 -6.02 -8.63 7.87
N ARG A 80 -5.95 -7.99 9.04
CA ARG A 80 -6.61 -8.47 10.27
C ARG A 80 -8.10 -8.13 10.33
N GLY A 81 -8.63 -7.40 9.36
CA GLY A 81 -9.97 -6.84 9.38
C GLY A 81 -10.12 -5.65 10.36
N PRO A 82 -11.26 -4.96 10.33
CA PRO A 82 -11.55 -3.89 11.29
C PRO A 82 -11.49 -4.42 12.72
N LEU A 83 -10.64 -3.83 13.56
CA LEU A 83 -10.54 -4.18 14.98
C LEU A 83 -11.83 -3.85 15.77
N ASN A 84 -12.71 -3.04 15.19
CA ASN A 84 -14.03 -2.72 15.74
C ASN A 84 -15.06 -2.94 14.62
N GLY A 85 -15.91 -3.96 14.81
CA GLY A 85 -17.02 -4.28 13.90
C GLY A 85 -18.10 -3.21 13.85
#